data_AF-A0A835S1D2-F1
#
_entry.id   AF-A0A835S1D2-F1
#
_cell.length_a   1.000
_cell.length_b   1.000
_cell.length_c   1.000
_cell.angle_alpha   90.00
_cell.angle_beta   90.00
_cell.angle_gamma   90.00
#
_symmetry.space_group_name_H-M   'P 1'
#
loop_
_entity.id
_entity.type
_entity.pdbx_description
1 polymer ?
#
loop_
_entity_poly.entity_id
_entity_poly.type
_entity_poly.pdbx_seq_one_letter_code
_entity_poly.pdbx_strand_id
1 'polypeptide(L)'
;MMRRLEMPVVQENNLSLKKLDEFHVQLQELQKEKSERLHKVLDFVSTIHDLCAVLGMNFLGTITEVHPSLNESVGVHFKSISNETLYKLSKMVEALREEKKERLHKLQELAAHLIDLWNLMDASIEELEPFGHVTCNMSATVDEVIVPGALALDIIQQAEVEVERLDQLKASKIKEIAMKKQVELEEIFARAHILVDSAAEEEKIMALIESGNVEAADLFSKMDDKILKARKRP
;
A
#
# COMPACT_ATOMS: atom_id res chain seq x y z
N MET A 1 -33.73 -10.90 -6.18
CA MET A 1 -35.00 -11.08 -6.89
C MET A 1 -35.22 -9.89 -7.80
N MET A 2 -35.35 -10.10 -9.11
CA MET A 2 -35.56 -9.04 -10.11
C MET A 2 -37.02 -8.57 -10.06
N ARG A 3 -37.28 -7.29 -9.79
CA ARG A 3 -38.52 -6.64 -10.25
C ARG A 3 -38.24 -6.07 -11.64
N ARG A 4 -38.69 -6.79 -12.67
CA ARG A 4 -38.85 -6.24 -14.01
C ARG A 4 -40.14 -5.40 -13.94
N LEU A 5 -40.01 -4.08 -13.82
CA LEU A 5 -41.15 -3.16 -13.92
C LEU A 5 -41.66 -3.27 -15.36
N GLU A 6 -42.79 -3.94 -15.55
CA GLU A 6 -43.54 -3.88 -16.81
C GLU A 6 -43.92 -2.42 -17.05
N MET A 7 -43.58 -1.90 -18.23
CA MET A 7 -44.03 -0.57 -18.63
C MET A 7 -45.57 -0.55 -18.62
N PRO A 8 -46.23 0.43 -17.99
CA PRO A 8 -47.67 0.47 -17.97
C PRO A 8 -48.16 0.64 -19.40
N VAL A 9 -48.86 -0.37 -19.94
CA VAL A 9 -49.57 -0.23 -21.22
C VAL A 9 -50.74 0.70 -20.96
N VAL A 10 -50.59 1.96 -21.38
CA VAL A 10 -51.67 2.95 -21.30
C VAL A 10 -52.71 2.60 -22.37
N GLN A 11 -53.81 1.97 -21.97
CA GLN A 11 -54.97 1.83 -22.84
C GLN A 11 -55.67 3.20 -22.95
N GLU A 12 -55.46 3.90 -24.06
CA GLU A 12 -56.02 5.23 -24.35
C GLU A 12 -57.56 5.30 -24.23
N ASN A 13 -58.23 4.16 -24.29
CA ASN A 13 -59.69 4.05 -24.30
C ASN A 13 -60.34 3.91 -22.91
N ASN A 14 -59.57 3.84 -21.81
CA ASN A 14 -60.11 3.67 -20.45
C ASN A 14 -59.73 4.86 -19.53
N LEU A 15 -60.40 5.99 -19.74
CA LEU A 15 -60.23 7.24 -18.98
C LEU A 15 -61.10 7.26 -17.70
N SER A 16 -61.05 6.20 -16.88
CA SER A 16 -61.82 6.14 -15.63
C SER A 16 -61.07 6.80 -14.46
N LEU A 17 -61.82 7.35 -13.49
CA LEU A 17 -61.26 7.89 -12.23
C LEU A 17 -60.40 6.85 -11.48
N LYS A 18 -60.81 5.58 -11.55
CA LYS A 18 -60.04 4.47 -11.00
C LYS A 18 -58.68 4.31 -11.68
N LYS A 19 -58.62 4.44 -13.02
CA LYS A 19 -57.36 4.34 -13.75
C LYS A 19 -56.41 5.52 -13.46
N LEU A 20 -56.98 6.71 -13.26
CA LEU A 20 -56.23 7.89 -12.82
C LEU A 20 -55.61 7.68 -11.43
N ASP A 21 -56.38 7.15 -10.48
CA ASP A 21 -55.89 6.83 -9.13
C ASP A 21 -54.77 5.78 -9.16
N GLU A 22 -54.92 4.71 -9.96
CA GLU A 22 -53.86 3.72 -10.20
C GLU A 22 -52.57 4.37 -10.74
N PHE A 23 -52.67 5.28 -11.71
CA PHE A 23 -51.50 5.99 -12.23
C PHE A 23 -50.89 6.95 -11.21
N HIS A 24 -51.69 7.57 -10.35
CA HIS A 24 -51.18 8.44 -9.28
C HIS A 24 -50.33 7.65 -8.27
N VAL A 25 -50.82 6.47 -7.85
CA VAL A 25 -50.07 5.55 -6.98
C VAL A 25 -48.78 5.10 -7.65
N GLN A 26 -48.83 4.66 -8.92
CA GLN A 26 -47.63 4.25 -9.66
C GLN A 26 -46.60 5.37 -9.80
N LEU A 27 -47.06 6.60 -10.06
CA LEU A 27 -46.18 7.77 -10.14
C LEU A 27 -45.50 8.04 -8.79
N GLN A 28 -46.25 7.96 -7.69
CA GLN A 28 -45.71 8.16 -6.34
C GLN A 28 -44.65 7.09 -5.99
N GLU A 29 -44.90 5.83 -6.35
CA GLU A 29 -43.93 4.74 -6.18
C GLU A 29 -42.66 4.97 -7.00
N LEU A 30 -42.79 5.36 -8.28
CA LEU A 30 -41.65 5.65 -9.15
C LEU A 30 -40.85 6.87 -8.69
N GLN A 31 -41.52 7.91 -8.19
CA GLN A 31 -40.86 9.09 -7.62
C GLN A 31 -40.06 8.73 -6.36
N LYS A 32 -40.63 7.88 -5.50
CA LYS A 32 -39.93 7.34 -4.33
C LYS A 32 -38.70 6.54 -4.73
N GLU A 33 -38.85 5.57 -5.65
CA GLU A 33 -37.71 4.78 -6.13
C GLU A 33 -36.62 5.66 -6.77
N LYS A 34 -37.01 6.65 -7.57
CA LYS A 34 -36.08 7.61 -8.17
C LYS A 34 -35.26 8.33 -7.11
N SER A 35 -35.91 8.80 -6.05
CA SER A 35 -35.25 9.49 -4.93
C SER A 35 -34.28 8.58 -4.19
N GLU A 36 -34.72 7.36 -3.85
CA GLU A 36 -33.89 6.36 -3.16
C GLU A 36 -32.65 5.99 -3.98
N ARG A 37 -32.80 5.79 -5.29
CA ARG A 37 -31.68 5.50 -6.19
C ARG A 37 -30.71 6.67 -6.30
N LEU A 38 -31.23 7.89 -6.39
CA LEU A 38 -30.40 9.09 -6.45
C LEU A 38 -29.56 9.25 -5.19
N HIS A 39 -30.16 9.04 -4.01
CA HIS A 39 -29.43 9.08 -2.74
C HIS A 39 -28.30 8.05 -2.72
N LYS A 40 -28.59 6.81 -3.12
CA LYS A 40 -27.59 5.74 -3.20
C LYS A 40 -26.44 6.06 -4.17
N VAL A 41 -26.74 6.70 -5.30
CA VAL A 41 -25.70 7.17 -6.24
C VAL A 41 -24.81 8.21 -5.56
N LEU A 42 -25.39 9.18 -4.86
CA LEU A 42 -24.62 10.21 -4.16
C LEU A 42 -23.75 9.64 -3.04
N ASP A 43 -24.25 8.66 -2.29
CA ASP A 43 -23.47 7.97 -1.25
C ASP A 43 -22.25 7.24 -1.82
N PHE A 44 -22.43 6.54 -2.94
CA PHE A 44 -21.31 5.89 -3.64
C PHE A 44 -20.32 6.91 -4.19
N VAL A 45 -20.79 8.01 -4.78
CA VAL A 45 -19.92 9.09 -5.28
C VAL A 45 -19.08 9.68 -4.14
N SER A 46 -19.70 9.95 -2.98
CA SER A 46 -18.99 10.42 -1.79
C SER A 46 -17.96 9.41 -1.31
N THR A 47 -18.33 8.14 -1.24
CA THR A 47 -17.42 7.06 -0.83
C THR A 47 -16.21 6.95 -1.76
N ILE A 48 -16.43 7.05 -3.08
CA ILE A 48 -15.35 7.03 -4.08
C ILE A 48 -14.45 8.25 -3.93
N HIS A 49 -15.02 9.44 -3.70
CA HIS A 49 -14.25 10.65 -3.44
C HIS A 49 -13.31 10.47 -2.25
N ASP A 50 -13.82 9.98 -1.13
CA ASP A 50 -13.03 9.80 0.09
C ASP A 50 -11.94 8.73 -0.10
N LEU A 51 -12.25 7.62 -0.78
CA LEU A 51 -11.27 6.60 -1.13
C LEU A 51 -10.17 7.15 -2.06
N CYS A 52 -10.54 7.90 -3.10
CA CYS A 52 -9.58 8.53 -3.99
C CYS A 52 -8.69 9.53 -3.25
N ALA A 53 -9.24 10.31 -2.31
CA ALA A 53 -8.47 11.24 -1.51
C ALA A 53 -7.38 10.52 -0.69
N VAL A 54 -7.73 9.44 0.01
CA VAL A 54 -6.76 8.66 0.80
C VAL A 54 -5.70 7.98 -0.09
N LEU A 55 -6.11 7.43 -1.24
CA LEU A 55 -5.25 6.74 -2.20
C LEU A 55 -4.42 7.68 -3.08
N GLY A 56 -4.62 9.00 -2.98
CA GLY A 56 -3.99 9.98 -3.87
C GLY A 56 -4.38 9.83 -5.34
N MET A 57 -5.58 9.32 -5.63
CA MET A 57 -6.07 9.07 -6.99
C MET A 57 -6.90 10.23 -7.53
N ASN A 58 -6.93 10.39 -8.86
CA ASN A 58 -7.76 11.39 -9.52
C ASN A 58 -9.24 10.99 -9.50
N PHE A 59 -9.99 11.51 -8.54
CA PHE A 59 -11.44 11.29 -8.41
C PHE A 59 -12.21 11.55 -9.72
N LEU A 60 -11.91 12.65 -10.43
CA LEU A 60 -12.65 13.00 -11.65
C LEU A 60 -12.44 11.96 -12.75
N GLY A 61 -11.21 11.47 -12.91
CA GLY A 61 -10.91 10.38 -13.83
C GLY A 61 -11.70 9.12 -13.45
N THR A 62 -11.59 8.69 -12.20
CA THR A 62 -12.26 7.49 -11.68
C THR A 62 -13.78 7.54 -11.84
N ILE A 63 -14.43 8.67 -11.52
CA ILE A 63 -15.90 8.74 -11.53
C ILE A 63 -16.48 8.85 -12.95
N THR A 64 -15.74 9.45 -13.88
CA THR A 64 -16.20 9.60 -15.26
C THR A 64 -16.11 8.30 -16.07
N GLU A 65 -15.24 7.37 -15.68
CA GLU A 65 -15.23 5.98 -16.19
C GLU A 65 -16.53 5.23 -15.89
N VAL A 66 -17.15 5.53 -14.74
CA VAL A 66 -18.45 4.96 -14.39
C VAL A 66 -19.55 5.56 -15.25
N HIS A 67 -19.67 6.90 -15.21
CA HIS A 67 -20.58 7.64 -16.08
C HIS A 67 -20.24 9.14 -16.10
N PRO A 68 -20.17 9.81 -17.28
CA PRO A 68 -19.81 11.23 -17.37
C PRO A 68 -20.72 12.18 -16.57
N SER A 69 -22.00 11.84 -16.41
CA SER A 69 -22.94 12.69 -15.68
C SER A 69 -22.77 12.68 -14.16
N LEU A 70 -21.89 11.83 -13.62
CA LEU A 70 -21.59 11.80 -12.18
C LEU A 70 -20.60 12.87 -11.75
N ASN A 71 -19.93 13.51 -12.72
CA ASN A 71 -19.09 14.67 -12.51
C ASN A 71 -19.82 15.73 -11.66
N GLU A 72 -19.11 16.33 -10.71
CA GLU A 72 -19.63 17.36 -9.82
C GLU A 72 -20.12 18.61 -10.57
N SER A 73 -19.56 18.91 -11.75
CA SER A 73 -20.04 20.01 -12.59
C SER A 73 -21.42 19.78 -13.19
N VAL A 74 -21.94 18.54 -13.13
CA VAL A 74 -23.24 18.16 -13.65
C VAL A 74 -24.26 18.19 -12.51
N GLY A 75 -25.33 18.97 -12.70
CA GLY A 75 -26.37 19.12 -11.68
C GLY A 75 -26.98 17.78 -11.26
N VAL A 76 -27.33 17.68 -9.96
CA VAL A 76 -27.79 16.44 -9.32
C VAL A 76 -28.91 15.72 -10.08
N HIS A 77 -29.82 16.47 -10.72
CA HIS A 77 -30.93 15.91 -11.48
C HIS A 77 -30.55 15.21 -12.81
N PHE A 78 -29.32 15.42 -13.29
CA PHE A 78 -28.80 14.82 -14.52
C PHE A 78 -27.89 13.60 -14.25
N LYS A 79 -27.66 13.27 -12.96
CA LYS A 79 -26.89 12.08 -12.58
C LYS A 79 -27.62 10.82 -13.02
N SER A 80 -26.89 9.88 -13.62
CA SER A 80 -27.46 8.60 -14.01
C SER A 80 -27.79 7.77 -12.76
N ILE A 81 -29.02 7.28 -12.68
CA ILE A 81 -29.54 6.41 -11.60
C ILE A 81 -29.94 5.03 -12.14
N SER A 82 -29.40 4.67 -13.31
CA SER A 82 -29.65 3.37 -13.93
C SER A 82 -29.09 2.22 -13.08
N ASN A 83 -29.63 1.02 -13.25
CA ASN A 83 -29.09 -0.17 -12.58
C ASN A 83 -27.62 -0.40 -12.94
N GLU A 84 -27.26 -0.14 -14.20
CA GLU A 84 -25.89 -0.27 -14.68
C GLU A 84 -24.95 0.70 -13.96
N THR A 85 -25.35 1.96 -13.82
CA THR A 85 -24.56 2.96 -13.08
C THR A 85 -24.39 2.57 -11.62
N LEU A 86 -25.46 2.15 -10.94
CA LEU A 86 -25.38 1.67 -9.55
C LEU A 86 -24.48 0.44 -9.40
N TYR A 87 -24.54 -0.48 -10.35
CA TYR A 87 -23.67 -1.67 -10.36
C TYR A 87 -22.20 -1.30 -10.53
N LYS A 88 -21.87 -0.47 -11.52
CA LYS A 88 -20.50 0.02 -11.75
C LYS A 88 -19.96 0.81 -10.57
N LEU A 89 -20.78 1.68 -9.96
CA LEU A 89 -20.42 2.39 -8.72
C LEU A 89 -20.07 1.42 -7.59
N SER A 90 -20.91 0.41 -7.36
CA SER A 90 -20.67 -0.61 -6.34
C SER A 90 -19.35 -1.36 -6.59
N LYS A 91 -19.10 -1.75 -7.85
CA LYS A 91 -17.85 -2.43 -8.24
C LYS A 91 -16.62 -1.56 -8.08
N MET A 92 -16.72 -0.27 -8.41
CA MET A 92 -15.64 0.70 -8.21
C MET A 92 -15.32 0.87 -6.71
N VAL A 93 -16.34 0.99 -5.85
CA VAL A 93 -16.15 1.07 -4.40
C VAL A 93 -15.48 -0.19 -3.85
N GLU A 94 -15.89 -1.37 -4.28
CA GLU A 94 -15.24 -2.64 -3.90
C GLU A 94 -13.76 -2.65 -4.32
N ALA A 95 -13.46 -2.30 -5.57
CA ALA A 95 -12.09 -2.27 -6.09
C ALA A 95 -11.19 -1.28 -5.31
N LEU A 96 -11.67 -0.06 -5.06
CA LEU A 96 -10.91 0.94 -4.32
C LEU A 96 -10.71 0.56 -2.84
N ARG A 97 -11.63 -0.18 -2.23
CA ARG A 97 -11.47 -0.71 -0.87
C ARG A 97 -10.40 -1.79 -0.79
N GLU A 98 -10.36 -2.70 -1.76
CA GLU A 98 -9.30 -3.71 -1.83
C GLU A 98 -7.94 -3.05 -2.12
N GLU A 99 -7.86 -2.10 -3.05
CA GLU A 99 -6.64 -1.31 -3.29
C GLU A 99 -6.15 -0.61 -2.03
N LYS A 100 -7.05 0.04 -1.27
CA LYS A 100 -6.72 0.67 0.03
C LYS A 100 -6.12 -0.32 1.01
N LYS A 101 -6.69 -1.53 1.08
CA LYS A 101 -6.22 -2.59 1.98
C LYS A 101 -4.85 -3.13 1.55
N GLU A 102 -4.64 -3.37 0.27
CA GLU A 102 -3.36 -3.84 -0.27
C GLU A 102 -2.25 -2.81 -0.04
N ARG A 103 -2.52 -1.54 -0.33
CA ARG A 103 -1.56 -0.45 -0.09
C ARG A 103 -1.24 -0.25 1.38
N LEU A 104 -2.23 -0.32 2.26
CA LEU A 104 -2.00 -0.24 3.70
C LEU A 104 -1.11 -1.39 4.17
N HIS A 105 -1.41 -2.62 3.75
CA HIS A 105 -0.60 -3.78 4.13
C HIS A 105 0.85 -3.62 3.67
N LYS A 106 1.06 -3.21 2.42
CA LYS A 106 2.39 -2.95 1.87
C LYS A 106 3.13 -1.86 2.66
N LEU A 107 2.45 -0.75 2.98
CA LEU A 107 3.04 0.33 3.76
C LEU A 107 3.43 -0.13 5.18
N GLN A 108 2.62 -1.00 5.81
CA GLN A 108 2.91 -1.58 7.12
C GLN A 108 4.14 -2.49 7.09
N GLU A 109 4.28 -3.33 6.06
CA GLU A 109 5.49 -4.14 5.85
C GLU A 109 6.73 -3.27 5.70
N LEU A 110 6.65 -2.22 4.88
CA LEU A 110 7.75 -1.28 4.70
C LEU A 110 8.10 -0.54 5.99
N ALA A 111 7.10 -0.08 6.74
CA ALA A 111 7.30 0.58 8.03
C ALA A 111 8.01 -0.34 9.04
N ALA A 112 7.59 -1.60 9.14
CA ALA A 112 8.24 -2.58 10.01
C ALA A 112 9.69 -2.81 9.59
N HIS A 113 9.95 -2.97 8.29
CA HIS A 113 11.28 -3.21 7.76
C HIS A 113 12.23 -2.01 7.96
N LEU A 114 11.72 -0.79 7.77
CA LEU A 114 12.46 0.44 8.08
C LEU A 114 12.84 0.49 9.57
N ILE A 115 11.90 0.20 10.48
CA ILE A 115 12.15 0.17 11.93
C ILE A 115 13.23 -0.86 12.28
N ASP A 116 13.16 -2.07 11.72
CA ASP A 116 14.16 -3.11 11.95
C ASP A 116 15.55 -2.68 11.44
N LEU A 117 15.62 -2.06 10.25
CA LEU A 117 16.87 -1.56 9.69
C LEU A 117 17.46 -0.41 10.50
N TRP A 118 16.64 0.53 10.97
CA TRP A 118 17.10 1.64 11.81
C TRP A 118 17.58 1.16 13.19
N ASN A 119 16.86 0.23 13.82
CA ASN A 119 17.26 -0.38 15.08
C ASN A 119 18.61 -1.10 14.94
N LEU A 120 18.84 -1.75 13.80
CA LEU A 120 20.11 -2.43 13.55
C LEU A 120 21.27 -1.47 13.29
N MET A 121 20.98 -0.30 12.71
CA MET A 121 22.00 0.70 12.36
C MET A 121 22.27 1.72 13.48
N ASP A 122 21.63 1.57 14.65
CA ASP A 122 21.64 2.56 15.74
C ASP A 122 21.30 3.98 15.25
N ALA A 123 20.36 4.08 14.29
CA ALA A 123 20.00 5.35 13.65
C ALA A 123 19.32 6.32 14.63
N SER A 124 19.60 7.60 14.46
CA SER A 124 19.09 8.69 15.29
C SER A 124 17.63 9.05 14.96
N ILE A 125 16.92 9.66 15.91
CA ILE A 125 15.52 10.12 15.73
C ILE A 125 15.41 11.17 14.62
N GLU A 126 16.46 11.95 14.40
CA GLU A 126 16.55 12.93 13.33
C GLU A 126 16.56 12.28 11.93
N GLU A 127 17.07 11.05 11.81
CA GLU A 127 17.05 10.27 10.56
C GLU A 127 15.69 9.57 10.34
N LEU A 128 14.89 9.43 11.41
CA LEU A 128 13.56 8.81 11.43
C LEU A 128 12.43 9.80 11.06
N GLU A 129 12.62 11.09 11.35
CA GLU A 129 11.61 12.14 11.19
C GLU A 129 10.98 12.21 9.78
N PRO A 130 11.76 12.12 8.68
CA PRO A 130 11.21 12.23 7.33
C PRO A 130 10.18 11.16 6.98
N PHE A 131 10.18 10.02 7.69
CA PHE A 131 9.31 8.87 7.44
C PHE A 131 8.22 8.71 8.51
N GLY A 132 8.00 9.72 9.36
CA GLY A 132 6.93 9.71 10.37
C GLY A 132 5.53 9.46 9.79
N HIS A 133 5.29 9.90 8.55
CA HIS A 133 4.03 9.69 7.82
C HIS A 133 3.84 8.25 7.32
N VAL A 134 4.92 7.47 7.20
CA VAL A 134 4.90 6.03 6.89
C VAL A 134 4.67 5.23 8.16
N THR A 135 5.40 5.56 9.22
CA THR A 135 5.38 4.81 10.49
C THR A 135 4.10 5.02 11.30
N CYS A 136 3.40 6.15 11.15
CA CYS A 136 2.14 6.40 11.87
C CYS A 136 1.00 5.45 11.48
N ASN A 137 1.05 4.85 10.28
CA ASN A 137 0.03 3.92 9.79
C ASN A 137 0.35 2.45 10.10
N MET A 138 1.51 2.17 10.73
CA MET A 138 1.99 0.80 10.98
C MET A 138 0.98 -0.05 11.76
N SER A 139 0.27 0.54 12.72
CA SER A 139 -0.75 -0.15 13.54
C SER A 139 -2.18 0.28 13.22
N ALA A 140 -2.37 1.11 12.18
CA ALA A 140 -3.69 1.58 11.79
C ALA A 140 -4.49 0.46 11.11
N THR A 141 -5.79 0.44 11.38
CA THR A 141 -6.76 -0.37 10.63
C THR A 141 -7.19 0.33 9.35
N VAL A 142 -7.75 -0.43 8.39
CA VAL A 142 -8.21 0.12 7.10
C VAL A 142 -9.19 1.29 7.28
N ASP A 143 -10.04 1.25 8.30
CA ASP A 143 -11.05 2.29 8.54
C ASP A 143 -10.47 3.54 9.21
N GLU A 144 -9.38 3.41 9.98
CA GLU A 144 -8.71 4.53 10.66
C GLU A 144 -7.92 5.42 9.71
N VAL A 145 -7.48 4.88 8.56
CA VAL A 145 -6.71 5.64 7.57
C VAL A 145 -7.64 6.51 6.73
N ILE A 146 -7.87 7.74 7.18
CA ILE A 146 -8.74 8.73 6.52
C ILE A 146 -7.98 9.95 5.98
N VAL A 147 -6.69 10.06 6.28
CA VAL A 147 -5.88 11.22 5.90
C VAL A 147 -5.66 11.20 4.37
N PRO A 148 -5.97 12.29 3.65
CA PRO A 148 -5.72 12.38 2.22
C PRO A 148 -4.24 12.16 1.88
N GLY A 149 -3.99 11.35 0.86
CA GLY A 149 -2.63 11.01 0.39
C GLY A 149 -1.87 10.02 1.29
N ALA A 150 -2.44 9.56 2.41
CA ALA A 150 -1.74 8.65 3.32
C ALA A 150 -1.33 7.30 2.67
N LEU A 151 -2.02 6.90 1.60
CA LEU A 151 -1.75 5.68 0.83
C LEU A 151 -1.50 5.99 -0.65
N ALA A 152 -0.96 7.19 -0.94
CA ALA A 152 -0.55 7.56 -2.28
C ALA A 152 0.68 6.74 -2.72
N LEU A 153 0.79 6.48 -4.04
CA LEU A 153 1.83 5.63 -4.59
C LEU A 153 3.23 6.21 -4.40
N ASP A 154 3.36 7.53 -4.43
CA ASP A 154 4.63 8.24 -4.20
C ASP A 154 5.15 8.00 -2.77
N ILE A 155 4.27 7.98 -1.76
CA ILE A 155 4.63 7.67 -0.38
C ILE A 155 5.14 6.23 -0.24
N ILE A 156 4.42 5.27 -0.85
CA ILE A 156 4.83 3.86 -0.83
C ILE A 156 6.17 3.69 -1.55
N GLN A 157 6.32 4.29 -2.73
CA GLN A 157 7.55 4.23 -3.50
C GLN A 157 8.73 4.87 -2.74
N GLN A 158 8.50 6.00 -2.05
CA GLN A 158 9.52 6.63 -1.22
C GLN A 158 10.00 5.70 -0.11
N ALA A 159 9.08 5.00 0.56
CA ALA A 159 9.42 4.01 1.59
C ALA A 159 10.19 2.81 1.00
N GLU A 160 9.79 2.30 -0.17
CA GLU A 160 10.52 1.21 -0.85
C GLU A 160 11.95 1.59 -1.19
N VAL A 161 12.14 2.77 -1.78
CA VAL A 161 13.47 3.29 -2.14
C VAL A 161 14.35 3.44 -0.89
N GLU A 162 13.77 3.90 0.23
CA GLU A 162 14.54 4.03 1.46
C GLU A 162 14.92 2.67 2.07
N VAL A 163 14.00 1.70 2.08
CA VAL A 163 14.31 0.33 2.52
C VAL A 163 15.48 -0.22 1.69
N GLU A 164 15.41 -0.10 0.37
CA GLU A 164 16.49 -0.57 -0.52
C GLU A 164 17.81 0.16 -0.24
N ARG A 165 17.77 1.48 -0.05
CA ARG A 165 18.95 2.28 0.27
C ARG A 165 19.58 1.83 1.59
N LEU A 166 18.77 1.58 2.62
CA LEU A 166 19.23 1.13 3.93
C LEU A 166 19.78 -0.30 3.90
N ASP A 167 19.16 -1.21 3.13
CA ASP A 167 19.68 -2.56 2.91
C ASP A 167 21.06 -2.53 2.23
N GLN A 168 21.23 -1.70 1.21
CA GLN A 168 22.52 -1.51 0.55
C GLN A 168 23.57 -0.91 1.48
N LEU A 169 23.18 0.06 2.31
CA LEU A 169 24.07 0.67 3.30
C LEU A 169 24.50 -0.35 4.36
N LYS A 170 23.56 -1.16 4.86
CA LYS A 170 23.81 -2.27 5.78
C LYS A 170 24.78 -3.27 5.18
N ALA A 171 24.55 -3.74 3.96
CA ALA A 171 25.44 -4.68 3.28
C ALA A 171 26.86 -4.10 3.10
N SER A 172 26.95 -2.82 2.71
CA SER A 172 28.23 -2.11 2.58
C SER A 172 28.97 -2.01 3.91
N LYS A 173 28.25 -1.74 5.01
CA LYS A 173 28.83 -1.66 6.35
C LYS A 173 29.31 -3.02 6.84
N ILE A 174 28.53 -4.07 6.59
CA ILE A 174 28.91 -5.45 6.95
C ILE A 174 30.19 -5.83 6.20
N LYS A 175 30.27 -5.52 4.91
CA LYS A 175 31.46 -5.75 4.10
C LYS A 175 32.67 -5.01 4.65
N GLU A 176 32.54 -3.72 4.98
CA GLU A 176 33.64 -2.92 5.56
C GLU A 176 34.19 -3.56 6.86
N ILE A 177 33.32 -3.95 7.78
CA ILE A 177 33.71 -4.53 9.07
C ILE A 177 34.33 -5.92 8.88
N ALA A 178 33.73 -6.76 8.03
CA ALA A 178 34.25 -8.09 7.74
C ALA A 178 35.66 -8.01 7.13
N MET A 179 35.89 -7.12 6.17
CA MET A 179 37.21 -6.93 5.56
C MET A 179 38.25 -6.44 6.57
N LYS A 180 37.87 -5.52 7.48
CA LYS A 180 38.77 -5.09 8.58
C LYS A 180 39.19 -6.25 9.48
N LYS A 181 38.25 -7.12 9.86
CA LYS A 181 38.53 -8.32 10.68
C LYS A 181 39.39 -9.34 9.91
N GLN A 182 39.18 -9.47 8.60
CA GLN A 182 39.96 -10.36 7.74
C GLN A 182 41.42 -9.88 7.63
N VAL A 183 41.64 -8.58 7.40
CA VAL A 183 42.98 -7.98 7.41
C VAL A 183 43.67 -8.18 8.76
N GLU A 184 42.98 -7.99 9.88
CA GLU A 184 43.55 -8.26 11.22
C GLU A 184 44.01 -9.71 11.37
N LEU A 185 43.20 -10.66 10.89
CA LEU A 185 43.53 -12.08 10.93
C LEU A 185 44.77 -12.40 10.07
N GLU A 186 44.87 -11.81 8.88
CA GLU A 186 46.02 -11.94 7.98
C GLU A 186 47.29 -11.37 8.58
N GLU A 187 47.23 -10.21 9.25
CA GLU A 187 48.39 -9.67 9.96
C GLU A 187 48.88 -10.60 11.07
N ILE A 188 47.96 -11.25 11.79
CA ILE A 188 48.33 -12.24 12.82
C ILE A 188 49.01 -13.45 12.17
N PHE A 189 48.46 -13.96 11.08
CA PHE A 189 49.06 -15.10 10.36
C PHE A 189 50.39 -14.77 9.72
N ALA A 190 50.55 -13.58 9.14
CA ALA A 190 51.81 -13.11 8.59
C ALA A 190 52.92 -13.03 9.65
N ARG A 191 52.58 -12.52 10.85
CA ARG A 191 53.50 -12.53 12.02
C ARG A 191 53.89 -13.94 12.46
N ALA A 192 52.99 -14.92 12.29
CA ALA A 192 53.23 -16.33 12.60
C ALA A 192 53.84 -17.12 11.41
N HIS A 193 54.18 -16.46 10.29
CA HIS A 193 54.66 -17.08 9.05
C HIS A 193 53.75 -18.18 8.47
N ILE A 194 52.43 -18.05 8.65
CA ILE A 194 51.42 -18.95 8.09
C ILE A 194 50.93 -18.38 6.76
N LEU A 195 51.04 -19.17 5.69
CA LEU A 195 50.47 -18.85 4.37
C LEU A 195 48.96 -19.12 4.37
N VAL A 196 48.17 -18.08 4.05
CA VAL A 196 46.72 -18.15 3.89
C VAL A 196 46.35 -17.64 2.52
N ASP A 197 45.39 -18.30 1.87
CA ASP A 197 44.78 -17.83 0.63
C ASP A 197 43.75 -16.73 0.96
N SER A 198 44.26 -15.50 1.07
CA SER A 198 43.48 -14.30 1.39
C SER A 198 42.36 -14.06 0.38
N ALA A 199 42.66 -14.18 -0.92
CA ALA A 199 41.71 -13.93 -1.99
C ALA A 199 40.49 -14.88 -1.95
N ALA A 200 40.73 -16.17 -1.68
CA ALA A 200 39.65 -17.14 -1.57
C ALA A 200 38.71 -16.88 -0.38
N GLU A 201 39.24 -16.43 0.76
CA GLU A 201 38.40 -16.12 1.93
C GLU A 201 37.68 -14.77 1.79
N GLU A 202 38.28 -13.77 1.13
CA GLU A 202 37.59 -12.53 0.77
C GLU A 202 36.39 -12.81 -0.15
N GLU A 203 36.59 -13.62 -1.20
CA GLU A 203 35.51 -14.00 -2.14
C GLU A 203 34.38 -14.74 -1.42
N LYS A 204 34.72 -15.64 -0.51
CA LYS A 204 33.74 -16.37 0.31
C LYS A 204 32.96 -15.45 1.25
N ILE A 205 33.62 -14.47 1.88
CA ILE A 205 32.94 -13.48 2.74
C ILE A 205 32.00 -12.62 1.89
N MET A 206 32.43 -12.14 0.72
CA MET A 206 31.59 -11.36 -0.18
C MET A 206 30.37 -12.14 -0.64
N ALA A 207 30.54 -13.38 -1.08
CA ALA A 207 29.44 -14.24 -1.51
C ALA A 207 28.41 -14.48 -0.39
N LEU A 208 28.86 -14.65 0.86
CA LEU A 208 27.96 -14.81 2.01
C LEU A 208 27.15 -13.55 2.29
N ILE A 209 27.76 -12.37 2.21
CA ILE A 209 27.09 -11.08 2.44
C ILE A 209 26.08 -10.79 1.31
N GLU A 210 26.48 -11.00 0.05
CA GLU A 210 25.63 -10.76 -1.13
C GLU A 210 24.44 -11.72 -1.20
N SER A 211 24.59 -12.94 -0.68
CA SER A 211 23.50 -13.91 -0.60
C SER A 211 22.42 -13.56 0.43
N GLY A 212 22.67 -12.59 1.33
CA GLY A 212 21.76 -12.24 2.43
C GLY A 212 21.53 -13.36 3.45
N ASN A 213 22.26 -14.48 3.33
CA ASN A 213 21.97 -15.74 4.02
C ASN A 213 22.65 -15.85 5.40
N VAL A 214 23.32 -14.80 5.85
CA VAL A 214 24.07 -14.78 7.12
C VAL A 214 23.76 -13.50 7.88
N GLU A 215 23.33 -13.65 9.13
CA GLU A 215 23.21 -12.52 10.05
C GLU A 215 24.58 -11.91 10.35
N ALA A 216 24.67 -10.58 10.33
CA ALA A 216 25.91 -9.84 10.56
C ALA A 216 26.60 -10.24 11.88
N ALA A 217 25.80 -10.41 12.94
CA ALA A 217 26.28 -10.80 14.27
C ALA A 217 26.98 -12.17 14.25
N ASP A 218 26.40 -13.16 13.56
CA ASP A 218 26.97 -14.50 13.42
C ASP A 218 28.27 -14.50 12.63
N LEU A 219 28.33 -13.73 11.52
CA LEU A 219 29.54 -13.59 10.73
C LEU A 219 30.67 -12.99 11.58
N PHE A 220 30.39 -11.87 12.25
CA PHE A 220 31.39 -11.20 13.08
C PHE A 220 31.86 -12.06 14.25
N SER A 221 30.94 -12.74 14.94
CA SER A 221 31.27 -13.67 16.04
C SER A 221 32.23 -14.78 15.58
N LYS A 222 31.96 -15.40 14.42
CA LYS A 222 32.86 -16.41 13.83
C LYS A 222 34.24 -15.85 13.48
N MET A 223 34.30 -14.62 12.98
CA MET A 223 35.57 -13.96 12.67
C MET A 223 36.35 -13.60 13.94
N ASP A 224 35.67 -13.10 14.97
CA ASP A 224 36.26 -12.81 16.28
C ASP A 224 36.81 -14.06 16.95
N ASP A 225 36.09 -15.18 16.88
CA ASP A 225 36.57 -16.48 17.34
C ASP A 225 37.84 -16.94 16.59
N LYS A 226 37.90 -16.74 15.27
CA LYS A 226 39.09 -17.04 14.47
C LYS A 226 40.28 -16.17 14.89
N ILE A 227 40.07 -14.87 15.06
CA ILE A 227 41.09 -13.91 15.51
C ILE A 227 41.61 -14.31 16.90
N LEU A 228 40.71 -14.61 17.85
CA LEU A 228 41.09 -15.04 19.20
C LEU A 228 41.90 -16.33 19.20
N LYS A 229 41.53 -17.31 18.36
CA LYS A 229 42.29 -18.55 18.20
C LYS A 229 43.67 -18.31 17.57
N ALA A 230 43.75 -17.44 16.56
CA ALA A 230 45.02 -17.10 15.91
C ALA A 230 45.99 -16.40 16.88
N ARG A 231 45.49 -15.50 17.74
CA ARG A 231 46.28 -14.82 18.78
C ARG A 231 46.79 -15.75 19.89
N LYS A 232 46.10 -16.86 20.15
CA LYS A 232 46.45 -17.83 21.21
C LYS A 232 47.44 -18.91 20.74
N ARG A 233 47.76 -18.98 19.45
CA ARG A 233 48.79 -19.91 18.97
C ARG A 233 50.18 -19.40 19.40
N PRO A 234 50.99 -20.23 20.06
CA PRO A 234 52.34 -19.88 20.48
C PRO A 234 53.28 -19.69 19.29
#